data_AF-A0A1E4RGN0-F1
#
_entry.id   AF-A0A1E4RGN0-F1
#
_cell.length_a   1.000
_cell.length_b   1.000
_cell.length_c   1.000
_cell.angle_alpha   90.00
_cell.angle_beta   90.00
_cell.angle_gamma   90.00
#
_symmetry.space_group_name_H-M   'P 1'
#
loop_
_entity.id
_entity.type
_entity.pdbx_description
1 polymer ?
#
loop_
_entity_poly.entity_id
_entity_poly.type
_entity_poly.pdbx_seq_one_letter_code
_entity_poly.pdbx_strand_id
1 'polypeptide(L)'
;MPSISGIYQKIVSSFKKENPSKENTAKGNYDPTLGVCEFSVPEKEFEEELLDKHFEYTYDNGWTYQFWVPNKERIIYSISGGPMAGRSNFQTTYYQRIRKNLWQINWLEETGTIVSIVLDIDNKRITTFCVFSKGHWENPLIAHGDKRNPSDLKNWRNLARIGLQTNRYLLPEQATIDKIYDGPGELKPVELSHPTY
;
A
#
# COMPACT_ATOMS: atom_id res chain seq x y z
N MET A 1 47.73 -15.67 -23.28
CA MET A 1 46.62 -15.42 -22.33
C MET A 1 45.49 -14.76 -23.10
N PRO A 2 44.31 -15.38 -23.24
CA PRO A 2 43.20 -14.78 -23.99
C PRO A 2 42.47 -13.74 -23.12
N SER A 3 42.06 -12.63 -23.73
CA SER A 3 41.44 -11.50 -23.02
C SER A 3 40.00 -11.79 -22.59
N ILE A 4 39.62 -11.17 -21.47
CA ILE A 4 38.37 -11.35 -20.69
C ILE A 4 37.09 -11.11 -21.51
N SER A 5 37.19 -10.49 -22.69
CA SER A 5 36.06 -10.21 -23.60
C SER A 5 35.49 -11.47 -24.28
N GLY A 6 36.31 -12.48 -24.57
CA GLY A 6 35.89 -13.66 -25.34
C GLY A 6 35.04 -14.68 -24.55
N ILE A 7 35.09 -14.65 -23.22
CA ILE A 7 34.36 -15.60 -22.36
C ILE A 7 32.90 -15.14 -22.14
N TYR A 8 32.66 -13.83 -22.16
CA TYR A 8 31.34 -13.25 -21.88
C TYR A 8 30.30 -13.54 -22.97
N GLN A 9 30.71 -13.59 -24.25
CA GLN A 9 29.76 -13.85 -25.35
C GLN A 9 29.34 -15.31 -25.50
N LYS A 10 30.08 -16.27 -24.93
CA LYS A 10 29.72 -17.70 -24.97
C LYS A 10 28.69 -18.10 -23.92
N ILE A 11 28.59 -17.36 -22.82
CA ILE A 11 27.66 -17.64 -21.72
C ILE A 11 26.25 -17.15 -22.05
N VAL A 12 26.13 -16.01 -22.74
CA VAL A 12 24.81 -15.40 -23.06
C VAL A 12 24.04 -16.20 -24.12
N SER A 13 24.72 -16.92 -25.00
CA SER A 13 24.05 -17.68 -26.09
C SER A 13 23.50 -19.04 -25.66
N SER A 14 23.84 -19.56 -24.48
CA SER A 14 23.33 -20.88 -24.04
C SER A 14 22.04 -20.81 -23.21
N PHE A 15 21.53 -19.62 -22.86
CA PHE A 15 20.32 -19.46 -22.03
C PHE A 15 18.99 -19.52 -22.79
N LYS A 16 19.01 -19.70 -24.11
CA LYS A 16 17.80 -19.97 -24.90
C LYS A 16 17.81 -21.41 -25.39
N LYS A 17 17.44 -22.35 -24.52
CA LYS A 17 16.72 -23.56 -24.91
C LYS A 17 16.23 -24.35 -23.68
N GLU A 18 14.91 -24.56 -23.72
CA GLU A 18 14.14 -25.70 -23.19
C GLU A 18 13.85 -25.80 -21.69
N ASN A 19 12.55 -25.76 -21.39
CA ASN A 19 11.91 -26.27 -20.19
C ASN A 19 12.14 -27.79 -20.07
N PRO A 20 12.49 -28.28 -18.88
CA PRO A 20 11.80 -29.46 -18.38
C PRO A 20 11.34 -29.33 -16.91
N SER A 21 10.21 -29.99 -16.71
CA SER A 21 9.49 -30.35 -15.49
C SER A 21 10.25 -30.44 -14.16
N LYS A 22 9.62 -29.82 -13.14
CA LYS A 22 9.50 -30.21 -11.73
C LYS A 22 10.38 -31.39 -11.26
N GLU A 23 11.43 -31.07 -10.51
CA GLU A 23 11.95 -31.94 -9.46
C GLU A 23 12.27 -31.13 -8.20
N ASN A 24 11.65 -31.54 -7.11
CA ASN A 24 11.67 -30.91 -5.81
C ASN A 24 13.01 -31.26 -5.12
N THR A 25 13.98 -30.35 -5.13
CA THR A 25 15.21 -30.50 -4.35
C THR A 25 15.31 -29.38 -3.31
N ALA A 26 15.11 -29.78 -2.06
CA ALA A 26 15.32 -28.97 -0.88
C ALA A 26 16.81 -28.61 -0.75
N LYS A 27 17.23 -27.55 -1.46
CA LYS A 27 18.41 -26.67 -1.30
C LYS A 27 18.37 -25.64 -2.43
N GLY A 28 17.29 -24.87 -2.50
CA GLY A 28 17.13 -23.85 -3.53
C GLY A 28 18.07 -22.67 -3.29
N ASN A 29 18.78 -22.23 -4.33
CA ASN A 29 19.38 -20.89 -4.34
C ASN A 29 18.26 -19.88 -4.05
N TYR A 30 18.36 -19.15 -2.94
CA TYR A 30 17.40 -18.10 -2.62
C TYR A 30 17.36 -17.09 -3.77
N ASP A 31 16.23 -17.03 -4.46
CA ASP A 31 15.94 -16.01 -5.45
C ASP A 31 15.07 -14.93 -4.79
N PRO A 32 15.61 -13.74 -4.46
CA PRO A 32 14.84 -12.66 -3.85
C PRO A 32 13.73 -12.12 -4.77
N THR A 33 13.71 -12.48 -6.05
CA THR A 33 12.69 -12.05 -7.01
C THR A 33 11.43 -12.92 -6.98
N LEU A 34 11.44 -14.10 -6.34
CA LEU A 34 10.25 -14.94 -6.12
C LEU A 34 9.22 -14.31 -5.17
N GLY A 35 9.59 -13.21 -4.49
CA GLY A 35 8.70 -12.44 -3.63
C GLY A 35 7.93 -11.33 -4.35
N VAL A 36 8.03 -11.22 -5.68
CA VAL A 36 7.14 -10.32 -6.44
C VAL A 36 5.73 -10.87 -6.27
N CYS A 37 4.88 -10.14 -5.57
CA CYS A 37 3.52 -10.63 -5.38
C CYS A 37 2.75 -10.54 -6.70
N GLU A 38 2.67 -11.68 -7.38
CA GLU A 38 1.75 -11.97 -8.46
C GLU A 38 0.33 -12.08 -7.89
N PHE A 39 -0.17 -11.04 -7.20
CA PHE A 39 -1.55 -11.05 -6.75
C PHE A 39 -2.46 -10.84 -7.96
N SER A 40 -3.01 -11.93 -8.49
CA SER A 40 -4.28 -11.87 -9.21
C SER A 40 -5.36 -11.59 -8.17
N VAL A 41 -5.59 -10.31 -7.86
CA VAL A 41 -6.84 -9.89 -7.24
C VAL A 41 -7.95 -10.56 -8.06
N PRO A 42 -8.85 -11.36 -7.46
CA PRO A 42 -9.96 -11.93 -8.20
C PRO A 42 -10.76 -10.77 -8.81
N GLU A 43 -10.62 -10.57 -10.13
CA GLU A 43 -11.05 -9.31 -10.77
C GLU A 43 -12.54 -9.08 -10.55
N LYS A 44 -13.34 -10.14 -10.70
CA LYS A 44 -14.79 -10.10 -10.47
C LYS A 44 -15.14 -9.65 -9.06
N GLU A 45 -14.53 -10.24 -8.03
CA GLU A 45 -14.92 -9.94 -6.66
C GLU A 45 -14.41 -8.59 -6.19
N PHE A 46 -13.30 -8.11 -6.74
CA PHE A 46 -12.90 -6.72 -6.55
C PHE A 46 -13.89 -5.75 -7.18
N GLU A 47 -14.29 -6.00 -8.43
CA GLU A 47 -15.30 -5.19 -9.13
C GLU A 47 -16.64 -5.12 -8.38
N GLU A 48 -17.08 -6.25 -7.82
CA GLU A 48 -18.35 -6.33 -7.09
C GLU A 48 -18.29 -5.73 -5.67
N GLU A 49 -17.17 -5.94 -4.95
CA GLU A 49 -17.10 -5.67 -3.52
C GLU A 49 -16.35 -4.37 -3.16
N LEU A 50 -15.43 -3.89 -4.00
CA LEU A 50 -14.54 -2.76 -3.68
C LEU A 50 -14.50 -1.66 -4.73
N LEU A 51 -14.60 -1.98 -6.01
CA LEU A 51 -14.47 -0.97 -7.06
C LEU A 51 -15.49 0.15 -6.87
N ASP A 52 -15.00 1.38 -6.92
CA ASP A 52 -15.75 2.61 -6.73
C ASP A 52 -16.40 2.78 -5.35
N LYS A 53 -16.11 1.90 -4.39
CA LYS A 53 -16.63 2.01 -3.03
C LYS A 53 -15.87 3.07 -2.24
N HIS A 54 -16.63 3.89 -1.54
CA HIS A 54 -16.21 4.87 -0.56
C HIS A 54 -16.61 4.42 0.84
N PHE A 55 -15.69 4.57 1.78
CA PHE A 55 -15.87 4.21 3.18
C PHE A 55 -15.56 5.40 4.06
N GLU A 56 -16.53 5.81 4.88
CA GLU A 56 -16.32 6.73 6.02
C GLU A 56 -16.34 5.89 7.29
N TYR A 57 -15.37 6.10 8.18
CA TYR A 57 -15.23 5.30 9.38
C TYR A 57 -14.61 6.08 10.53
N THR A 58 -14.95 5.63 11.73
CA THR A 58 -14.49 6.22 12.99
C THR A 58 -13.77 5.15 13.80
N TYR A 59 -12.51 5.40 14.10
CA TYR A 59 -11.71 4.57 15.01
C TYR A 59 -12.32 4.58 16.42
N ASP A 60 -12.11 3.50 17.18
CA ASP A 60 -12.61 3.36 18.54
C ASP A 60 -12.02 4.45 19.48
N ASN A 61 -10.88 5.03 19.12
CA ASN A 61 -10.27 6.20 19.78
C ASN A 61 -10.85 7.57 19.33
N GLY A 62 -11.87 7.57 18.48
CA GLY A 62 -12.61 8.75 18.03
C GLY A 62 -12.06 9.44 16.78
N TRP A 63 -10.99 8.94 16.15
CA TRP A 63 -10.47 9.55 14.93
C TRP A 63 -11.30 9.18 13.70
N THR A 64 -11.61 10.17 12.87
CA THR A 64 -12.49 10.02 11.70
C THR A 64 -11.69 10.09 10.39
N TYR A 65 -11.92 9.10 9.54
CA TYR A 65 -11.18 8.88 8.30
C TYR A 65 -12.14 8.50 7.18
N GLN A 66 -11.70 8.70 5.94
CA GLN A 66 -12.42 8.22 4.77
C GLN A 66 -11.45 7.72 3.70
N PHE A 67 -11.85 6.72 2.93
CA PHE A 67 -11.13 6.32 1.72
C PHE A 67 -12.07 5.90 0.59
N TRP A 68 -11.58 5.98 -0.64
CA TRP A 68 -12.24 5.54 -1.85
C TRP A 68 -11.29 4.64 -2.65
N VAL A 69 -11.86 3.61 -3.27
CA VAL A 69 -11.15 2.60 -4.06
C VAL A 69 -11.46 2.80 -5.56
N PRO A 70 -10.71 3.67 -6.27
CA PRO A 70 -10.99 3.99 -7.66
C PRO A 70 -10.71 2.84 -8.64
N ASN A 71 -9.74 1.98 -8.31
CA ASN A 71 -9.27 0.88 -9.15
C ASN A 71 -8.39 -0.07 -8.33
N LYS A 72 -7.99 -1.19 -8.94
CA LYS A 72 -7.19 -2.25 -8.30
C LYS A 72 -5.77 -1.86 -7.90
N GLU A 73 -5.29 -0.69 -8.29
CA GLU A 73 -3.91 -0.26 -8.03
C GLU A 73 -3.82 0.92 -7.06
N ARG A 74 -4.93 1.59 -6.74
CA ARG A 74 -4.93 2.84 -5.98
C ARG A 74 -5.97 2.82 -4.88
N ILE A 75 -5.61 3.48 -3.79
CA ILE A 75 -6.53 3.98 -2.78
C ILE A 75 -6.34 5.49 -2.69
N ILE A 76 -7.42 6.22 -2.45
CA ILE A 76 -7.39 7.65 -2.15
C ILE A 76 -8.03 7.81 -0.77
N TYR A 77 -7.43 8.58 0.12
CA TYR A 77 -7.95 8.75 1.47
C TYR A 77 -7.74 10.17 1.99
N SER A 78 -8.55 10.55 2.97
CA SER A 78 -8.43 11.81 3.70
C SER A 78 -8.67 11.57 5.19
N ILE A 79 -8.00 12.38 6.01
CA ILE A 79 -8.03 12.27 7.46
C ILE A 79 -8.70 13.52 8.03
N SER A 80 -9.80 13.32 8.76
CA SER A 80 -10.63 14.41 9.29
C SER A 80 -10.54 14.54 10.81
N GLY A 81 -10.08 13.52 11.54
CA GLY A 81 -9.92 13.54 12.99
C GLY A 81 -8.55 13.03 13.45
N GLY A 82 -8.19 13.35 14.70
CA GLY A 82 -6.94 12.94 15.32
C GLY A 82 -5.70 13.78 14.93
N PRO A 83 -4.49 13.34 15.32
CA PRO A 83 -3.25 14.11 15.10
C PRO A 83 -2.92 14.39 13.63
N MET A 84 -3.44 13.56 12.72
CA MET A 84 -3.18 13.65 11.28
C MET A 84 -4.32 14.34 10.50
N ALA A 85 -5.28 14.97 11.19
CA ALA A 85 -6.37 15.69 10.55
C ALA A 85 -5.86 16.80 9.62
N GLY A 86 -6.36 16.81 8.38
CA GLY A 86 -5.90 17.73 7.32
C GLY A 86 -4.93 17.11 6.31
N ARG A 87 -4.66 15.81 6.41
CA ARG A 87 -3.86 15.04 5.42
C ARG A 87 -4.78 14.38 4.38
N SER A 88 -4.50 14.60 3.10
CA SER A 88 -5.14 13.98 1.95
C SER A 88 -4.10 13.29 1.06
N ASN A 89 -4.32 12.03 0.72
CA ASN A 89 -3.30 11.21 0.10
C ASN A 89 -3.86 10.19 -0.90
N PHE A 90 -2.97 9.55 -1.65
CA PHE A 90 -3.25 8.41 -2.50
C PHE A 90 -2.02 7.49 -2.55
N GLN A 91 -2.26 6.18 -2.66
CA GLN A 91 -1.18 5.19 -2.59
C GLN A 91 -1.36 4.05 -3.57
N THR A 92 -0.24 3.53 -4.05
CA THR A 92 -0.19 2.21 -4.67
C THR A 92 -0.55 1.19 -3.61
N THR A 93 -1.57 0.40 -3.88
CA THR A 93 -2.23 -0.42 -2.85
C THR A 93 -2.33 -1.86 -3.29
N TYR A 94 -2.15 -2.76 -2.33
CA TYR A 94 -2.23 -4.20 -2.53
C TYR A 94 -3.48 -4.72 -1.83
N TYR A 95 -4.40 -5.26 -2.62
CA TYR A 95 -5.67 -5.81 -2.17
C TYR A 95 -5.59 -7.34 -2.14
N GLN A 96 -6.01 -7.95 -1.04
CA GLN A 96 -6.07 -9.40 -0.90
C GLN A 96 -7.42 -9.77 -0.30
N ARG A 97 -8.20 -10.58 -1.03
CA ARG A 97 -9.46 -11.07 -0.51
C ARG A 97 -9.21 -12.23 0.45
N ILE A 98 -9.70 -12.12 1.69
CA ILE A 98 -9.60 -13.19 2.69
C ILE A 98 -10.77 -14.16 2.52
N ARG A 99 -11.99 -13.61 2.39
CA ARG A 99 -13.24 -14.30 2.05
C ARG A 99 -14.20 -13.27 1.44
N LYS A 100 -15.41 -13.70 1.07
CA LYS A 100 -16.48 -12.79 0.64
C LYS A 100 -16.63 -11.61 1.62
N ASN A 101 -16.63 -10.38 1.07
CA ASN A 101 -16.80 -9.13 1.81
C ASN A 101 -15.77 -8.87 2.94
N LEU A 102 -14.64 -9.60 2.94
CA LEU A 102 -13.54 -9.42 3.89
C LEU A 102 -12.21 -9.32 3.14
N TRP A 103 -11.58 -8.16 3.26
CA TRP A 103 -10.39 -7.81 2.49
C TRP A 103 -9.25 -7.38 3.40
N GLN A 104 -8.01 -7.67 2.99
CA GLN A 104 -6.82 -7.04 3.51
C GLN A 104 -6.30 -6.03 2.48
N ILE A 105 -6.01 -4.81 2.93
CA ILE A 105 -5.62 -3.67 2.10
C ILE A 105 -4.31 -3.12 2.67
N ASN A 106 -3.25 -3.12 1.86
CA ASN A 106 -1.91 -2.81 2.34
C ASN A 106 -1.22 -1.78 1.45
N TRP A 107 -0.47 -0.85 2.05
CA TRP A 107 0.39 0.09 1.31
C TRP A 107 1.56 0.60 2.13
N LEU A 108 2.53 1.18 1.43
CA LEU A 108 3.64 1.96 1.98
C LEU A 108 3.46 3.42 1.57
N GLU A 109 3.65 4.33 2.52
CA GLU A 109 3.61 5.77 2.28
C GLU A 109 5.00 6.36 2.08
N GLU A 110 5.06 7.50 1.40
CA GLU A 110 6.24 8.34 1.24
C GLU A 110 6.85 8.84 2.57
N THR A 111 6.08 8.86 3.66
CA THR A 111 6.57 9.13 5.02
C THR A 111 7.33 7.95 5.62
N GLY A 112 7.38 6.81 4.92
CA GLY A 112 7.88 5.53 5.39
C GLY A 112 6.87 4.76 6.25
N THR A 113 5.64 5.26 6.40
CA THR A 113 4.59 4.60 7.18
C THR A 113 4.05 3.39 6.43
N ILE A 114 3.88 2.26 7.14
CA ILE A 114 3.30 1.05 6.57
C ILE A 114 1.89 0.92 7.13
N VAL A 115 0.90 0.66 6.27
CA VAL A 115 -0.48 0.48 6.69
C VAL A 115 -1.00 -0.86 6.18
N SER A 116 -1.64 -1.61 7.07
CA SER A 116 -2.44 -2.79 6.76
C SER A 116 -3.81 -2.61 7.39
N ILE A 117 -4.86 -2.81 6.59
CA ILE A 117 -6.26 -2.74 7.03
C ILE A 117 -6.92 -4.06 6.69
N VAL A 118 -7.63 -4.64 7.66
CA VAL A 118 -8.65 -5.66 7.43
C VAL A 118 -10.01 -4.98 7.40
N LEU A 119 -10.67 -5.00 6.25
CA LEU A 119 -11.97 -4.40 5.98
C LEU A 119 -13.05 -5.48 5.97
N ASP A 120 -13.87 -5.53 7.02
CA ASP A 120 -15.05 -6.39 7.11
C ASP A 120 -16.30 -5.58 6.75
N ILE A 121 -16.73 -5.71 5.49
CA ILE A 121 -17.83 -4.94 4.91
C ILE A 121 -19.17 -5.37 5.54
N ASP A 122 -19.36 -6.68 5.76
CA ASP A 122 -20.60 -7.24 6.33
C ASP A 122 -20.81 -6.77 7.77
N ASN A 123 -19.75 -6.83 8.58
CA ASN A 123 -19.82 -6.46 9.99
C ASN A 123 -19.58 -4.97 10.25
N LYS A 124 -19.32 -4.17 9.20
CA LYS A 124 -18.98 -2.75 9.31
C LYS A 124 -17.82 -2.48 10.26
N ARG A 125 -16.78 -3.32 10.20
CA ARG A 125 -15.59 -3.19 11.06
C ARG A 125 -14.32 -3.09 10.24
N ILE A 126 -13.38 -2.32 10.77
CA ILE A 126 -12.02 -2.20 10.27
C ILE A 126 -11.07 -2.58 11.40
N THR A 127 -10.06 -3.40 11.10
CA THR A 127 -8.91 -3.61 11.99
C THR A 127 -7.66 -3.10 11.29
N THR A 128 -6.98 -2.15 11.90
CA THR A 128 -5.82 -1.48 11.32
C THR A 128 -4.56 -1.87 12.08
N PHE A 129 -3.50 -2.15 11.34
CA PHE A 129 -2.14 -2.13 11.83
C PHE A 129 -1.37 -1.06 11.06
N CYS A 130 -1.22 0.11 11.69
CA CYS A 130 -0.45 1.22 11.15
C CYS A 130 0.90 1.31 11.86
N VAL A 131 1.98 1.41 11.10
CA VAL A 131 3.35 1.46 11.60
C VAL A 131 3.97 2.77 11.14
N PHE A 132 3.78 3.81 11.94
CA PHE A 132 4.31 5.13 11.67
C PHE A 132 5.83 5.13 11.73
N SER A 133 6.49 5.84 10.80
CA SER A 133 7.89 6.21 10.98
C SER A 133 8.04 7.22 12.12
N LYS A 134 9.22 7.27 12.75
CA LYS A 134 9.54 8.28 13.76
C LYS A 134 9.23 9.69 13.26
N GLY A 135 9.70 10.03 12.06
CA GLY A 135 9.45 11.35 11.47
C GLY A 135 7.98 11.69 11.36
N HIS A 136 7.16 10.76 10.85
CA HIS A 136 5.72 10.98 10.73
C HIS A 136 5.05 11.17 12.10
N TRP A 137 5.34 10.29 13.06
CA TRP A 137 4.69 10.32 14.37
C TRP A 137 5.05 11.56 15.20
N GLU A 138 6.33 11.93 15.23
CA GLU A 138 6.80 13.06 16.04
C GLU A 138 6.54 14.43 15.38
N ASN A 139 6.26 14.47 14.07
CA ASN A 139 6.06 15.72 13.32
C ASN A 139 4.77 15.69 12.49
N PRO A 140 3.59 15.46 13.12
CA PRO A 140 2.33 15.22 12.42
C PRO A 140 1.92 16.40 11.53
N LEU A 141 2.16 17.63 11.97
CA LEU A 141 1.80 18.85 11.21
C LEU A 141 2.52 18.94 9.86
N ILE A 142 3.75 18.42 9.75
CA ILE A 142 4.50 18.40 8.49
C ILE A 142 3.88 17.39 7.51
N ALA A 143 3.17 16.38 8.03
CA ALA A 143 2.47 15.36 7.24
C ALA A 143 1.07 15.80 6.78
N HIS A 144 0.58 16.98 7.19
CA HIS A 144 -0.66 17.56 6.68
C HIS A 144 -0.50 18.05 5.24
N GLY A 145 -1.62 18.34 4.58
CA GLY A 145 -1.66 18.80 3.18
C GLY A 145 -2.12 17.73 2.20
N ASP A 146 -1.87 17.96 0.91
CA ASP A 146 -2.30 17.08 -0.18
C ASP A 146 -1.08 16.57 -0.94
N LYS A 147 -0.95 15.25 -1.11
CA LYS A 147 0.18 14.64 -1.85
C LYS A 147 0.39 15.25 -3.24
N ARG A 148 -0.69 15.72 -3.86
CA ARG A 148 -0.67 16.34 -5.20
C ARG A 148 0.14 17.63 -5.21
N ASN A 149 0.33 18.27 -4.06
CA ASN A 149 1.24 19.41 -3.90
C ASN A 149 2.69 18.92 -3.81
N PRO A 150 3.59 19.34 -4.74
CA PRO A 150 4.99 18.92 -4.73
C PRO A 150 5.75 19.27 -3.45
N SER A 151 5.38 20.37 -2.78
CA SER A 151 5.99 20.79 -1.52
C SER A 151 5.67 19.81 -0.39
N ASP A 152 4.40 19.41 -0.29
CA ASP A 152 3.92 18.48 0.74
C ASP A 152 4.56 17.11 0.53
N LEU A 153 4.55 16.59 -0.70
CA LEU A 153 5.25 15.34 -1.04
C LEU A 153 6.75 15.37 -0.69
N LYS A 154 7.43 16.49 -0.97
CA LYS A 154 8.85 16.65 -0.60
C LYS A 154 9.04 16.62 0.92
N ASN A 155 8.18 17.30 1.68
CA ASN A 155 8.22 17.30 3.13
C ASN A 155 8.00 15.89 3.69
N TRP A 156 7.03 15.16 3.17
CA TRP A 156 6.71 13.81 3.63
C TRP A 156 7.85 12.83 3.36
N ARG A 157 8.51 12.93 2.20
CA ARG A 157 9.74 12.18 1.90
C ARG A 157 10.89 12.53 2.85
N ASN A 158 10.97 13.77 3.33
CA ASN A 158 11.96 14.14 4.35
C ASN A 158 11.63 13.52 5.72
N LEU A 159 10.35 13.39 6.07
CA LEU A 159 9.95 12.71 7.32
C LEU A 159 10.43 11.25 7.35
N ALA A 160 10.40 10.55 6.21
CA ALA A 160 10.90 9.17 6.11
C ALA A 160 12.40 9.02 6.45
N ARG A 161 13.16 10.11 6.42
CA ARG A 161 14.61 10.13 6.73
C ARG A 161 14.91 10.35 8.21
N ILE A 162 13.90 10.61 9.03
CA ILE A 162 14.06 10.85 10.46
C ILE A 162 13.96 9.53 11.22
N GLY A 163 15.02 9.17 11.95
CA GLY A 163 15.13 7.91 12.68
C GLY A 163 15.64 6.76 11.81
N LEU A 164 15.64 5.56 12.37
CA LEU A 164 16.01 4.32 11.69
C LEU A 164 14.80 3.38 11.56
N GLN A 165 14.96 2.29 10.82
CA GLN A 165 13.86 1.38 10.47
C GLN A 165 13.12 0.76 11.68
N THR A 166 13.79 0.67 12.83
CA THR A 166 13.24 0.17 14.10
C THR A 166 12.62 1.27 14.97
N ASN A 167 12.81 2.55 14.64
CA ASN A 167 12.14 3.66 15.30
C ASN A 167 10.74 3.84 14.69
N ARG A 168 9.83 2.96 15.10
CA ARG A 168 8.45 2.91 14.63
C ARG A 168 7.49 3.10 15.79
N TYR A 169 6.39 3.78 15.51
CA TYR A 169 5.25 3.80 16.41
C TYR A 169 4.18 2.88 15.84
N LEU A 170 3.88 1.81 16.57
CA LEU A 170 2.89 0.81 16.18
C LEU A 170 1.53 1.23 16.74
N LEU A 171 0.55 1.38 15.85
CA LEU A 171 -0.83 1.69 16.18
C LEU A 171 -1.74 0.57 15.66
N PRO A 172 -1.94 -0.49 16.47
CA PRO A 172 -3.06 -1.40 16.27
C PRO A 172 -4.34 -0.75 16.80
N GLU A 173 -5.34 -0.59 15.94
CA GLU A 173 -6.62 0.04 16.33
C GLU A 173 -7.78 -0.56 15.52
N GLN A 174 -9.00 -0.50 16.05
CA GLN A 174 -10.19 -0.88 15.31
C GLN A 174 -11.10 0.32 15.04
N ALA A 175 -11.94 0.21 14.02
CA ALA A 175 -12.90 1.24 13.65
C ALA A 175 -14.24 0.65 13.24
N THR A 176 -15.27 1.48 13.37
CA THR A 176 -16.61 1.20 12.86
C THR A 176 -16.82 1.95 11.56
N ILE A 177 -17.36 1.27 10.54
CA ILE A 177 -17.71 1.88 9.26
C ILE A 177 -19.05 2.61 9.42
N ASP A 178 -19.02 3.92 9.25
CA ASP A 178 -20.17 4.80 9.40
C ASP A 178 -21.02 4.80 8.13
N LYS A 179 -20.36 4.86 6.97
CA LYS A 179 -21.03 4.86 5.66
C LYS A 179 -20.25 4.07 4.61
N ILE A 180 -21.00 3.47 3.69
CA ILE A 180 -20.50 2.86 2.46
C ILE A 180 -21.37 3.37 1.31
N TYR A 181 -20.76 3.93 0.28
CA TYR A 181 -21.46 4.40 -0.92
C TYR A 181 -20.55 4.37 -2.14
N ASP A 182 -21.10 4.62 -3.32
CA ASP A 182 -20.35 4.58 -4.58
C ASP A 182 -19.89 5.99 -4.98
N GLY A 183 -18.74 6.06 -5.64
CA GLY A 183 -18.16 7.30 -6.14
C GLY A 183 -17.15 7.94 -5.18
N PRO A 184 -16.47 9.00 -5.63
CA PRO A 184 -15.36 9.60 -4.90
C PRO A 184 -15.77 10.36 -3.63
N GLY A 185 -17.04 10.76 -3.49
CA GLY A 185 -17.45 11.74 -2.49
C GLY A 185 -16.68 13.06 -2.68
N GLU A 186 -16.08 13.57 -1.62
CA GLU A 186 -15.24 14.78 -1.66
C GLU A 186 -13.77 14.49 -2.04
N LEU A 187 -13.40 13.22 -2.24
CA LEU A 187 -12.03 12.84 -2.56
C LEU A 187 -11.70 13.13 -4.03
N LYS A 188 -10.50 13.64 -4.28
CA LYS A 188 -10.06 13.97 -5.64
C LYS A 188 -9.49 12.74 -6.33
N PRO A 189 -9.90 12.41 -7.57
CA PRO A 189 -9.26 11.36 -8.36
C PRO A 189 -7.76 11.56 -8.56
N VAL A 190 -7.09 10.49 -9.00
CA VAL A 190 -5.67 10.51 -9.32
C VAL A 190 -5.37 9.64 -10.54
N GLU A 191 -4.54 10.16 -11.44
CA GLU A 191 -4.02 9.39 -12.57
C GLU A 191 -2.93 8.43 -12.13
N LEU A 192 -2.83 7.26 -12.77
CA LEU A 192 -1.81 6.25 -12.44
C LEU A 192 -0.36 6.75 -12.63
N SER A 193 -0.16 7.77 -13.47
CA SER A 193 1.14 8.42 -13.69
C SER A 193 1.63 9.24 -12.50
N HIS A 194 0.77 9.58 -11.53
CA HIS A 194 1.21 10.30 -10.34
C HIS A 194 2.15 9.43 -9.50
N PRO A 195 3.27 10.01 -9.03
CA PRO A 195 4.26 9.25 -8.28
C PRO A 195 3.67 8.77 -6.95
N THR A 196 3.88 7.48 -6.71
CA THR A 196 3.83 6.91 -5.36
C THR A 196 5.26 6.75 -4.85
N TYR A 197 5.46 6.20 -3.64
CA TYR A 197 6.70 6.20 -2.82
C TYR A 197 7.97 6.81 -3.48
#